data_AF-A0A1A6GNZ1-F1
#
_entry.id   AF-A0A1A6GNZ1-F1
#
_cell.length_a   1.000
_cell.length_b   1.000
_cell.length_c   1.000
_cell.angle_alpha   90.00
_cell.angle_beta   90.00
_cell.angle_gamma   90.00
#
_symmetry.space_group_name_H-M   'P 1'
#
loop_
_entity.id
_entity.type
_entity.pdbx_description
1 polymer ?
#
loop_
_entity_poly.entity_id
_entity_poly.type
_entity_poly.pdbx_seq_one_letter_code
_entity_poly.pdbx_strand_id
1 'polypeptide(L)' 'MFHWCKSTPLDTVVLVDAHSALVGLRNFVMPLRASNYTRHELKDIVFIGALEYFQREWRFLRNFPQIYVM' A
#
# COMPACT_ATOMS: atom_id res chain seq x y z
N MET A 1 -12.00 3.74 14.80
CA MET A 1 -11.95 2.44 15.51
C MET A 1 -11.91 1.37 14.43
N PHE A 2 -10.72 0.94 14.02
CA PHE A 2 -10.56 -0.07 12.97
C PHE A 2 -10.21 -1.40 13.63
N HIS A 3 -11.10 -2.38 13.49
CA HIS A 3 -10.87 -3.75 13.92
C HIS A 3 -9.90 -4.42 12.94
N TRP A 4 -8.74 -4.85 13.44
CA TRP A 4 -7.76 -5.59 12.68
C TRP A 4 -8.14 -7.09 12.73
N CYS A 5 -8.60 -7.62 11.60
CA CYS A 5 -8.92 -9.04 11.45
C CYS A 5 -7.61 -9.82 11.22
N LYS A 6 -7.20 -10.62 12.22
CA LYS A 6 -6.14 -11.61 12.05
C LYS A 6 -6.70 -12.78 11.24
N SER A 7 -6.42 -12.87 9.93
CA SER A 7 -6.32 -14.12 9.14
C SER A 7 -6.25 -13.89 7.62
N THR A 8 -5.38 -13.00 7.14
CA THR A 8 -4.98 -12.99 5.73
C THR A 8 -3.47 -13.14 5.63
N PRO A 9 -2.93 -13.93 4.68
CA PRO A 9 -1.49 -14.00 4.40
C PRO A 9 -0.93 -12.67 3.85
N LEU A 10 -1.79 -11.66 3.66
CA LEU A 10 -1.43 -10.30 3.32
C LEU A 10 -1.36 -9.47 4.60
N ASP A 11 -0.14 -9.10 4.96
CA ASP A 11 0.21 -8.37 6.18
C ASP A 11 -0.38 -6.95 6.26
N THR A 12 -0.72 -6.33 5.13
CA THR A 12 -1.30 -4.99 5.08
C THR A 12 -2.21 -4.83 3.86
N VAL A 13 -3.50 -4.57 4.10
CA VAL A 13 -4.50 -4.30 3.05
C VAL A 13 -4.95 -2.85 3.18
N VAL A 14 -4.91 -2.12 2.07
CA VAL A 14 -5.41 -0.74 2.00
C VAL A 14 -6.57 -0.70 1.00
N LEU A 15 -7.75 -0.29 1.48
CA LEU A 15 -8.96 -0.13 0.68
C LEU A 15 -9.10 1.34 0.29
N VAL A 16 -9.16 1.61 -1.02
CA VAL A 16 -9.29 2.97 -1.56
C VAL A 16 -10.51 3.04 -2.48
N ASP A 17 -11.35 4.05 -2.26
CA ASP A 17 -12.54 4.33 -3.07
C ASP A 17 -12.24 5.35 -4.18
N ALA A 18 -12.90 5.25 -5.34
CA ALA A 18 -12.67 6.10 -6.51
C ALA A 18 -12.93 7.59 -6.25
N HIS A 19 -13.82 7.90 -5.31
CA HIS A 19 -14.17 9.28 -4.92
C HIS A 19 -13.35 9.80 -3.74
N SER A 20 -12.47 8.99 -3.17
CA SER A 20 -11.64 9.42 -2.06
C SER A 20 -10.60 10.45 -2.51
N ALA A 21 -10.37 11.47 -1.67
CA ALA A 21 -9.31 12.44 -1.91
C ALA A 21 -7.96 11.72 -2.02
N LEU A 22 -7.01 12.27 -2.80
CA LEU A 22 -5.66 11.72 -2.90
C LEU A 22 -5.04 11.64 -1.49
N VAL A 23 -5.02 10.43 -0.91
CA VAL A 23 -4.55 10.17 0.45
C VAL A 23 -3.02 10.31 0.53
N GLY A 24 -2.34 10.19 -0.61
CA GLY A 24 -0.89 10.21 -0.68
C GLY A 24 -0.32 8.88 -0.20
N LEU A 25 -0.57 7.82 -0.96
CA LEU A 25 -0.13 6.45 -0.68
C LEU A 25 1.38 6.35 -0.44
N ARG A 26 2.18 7.23 -1.06
CA ARG A 26 3.62 7.33 -0.79
C ARG A 26 3.92 7.57 0.69
N ASN A 27 3.18 8.45 1.35
CA ASN A 27 3.42 8.78 2.77
C ASN A 27 3.06 7.60 3.69
N PHE A 28 2.14 6.74 3.26
CA PHE A 28 1.82 5.48 3.93
C PHE A 28 2.91 4.41 3.72
N VAL A 29 3.39 4.26 2.48
CA VAL A 29 4.38 3.23 2.13
C VAL A 29 5.78 3.54 2.65
N MET A 30 6.19 4.81 2.66
CA MET A 30 7.54 5.23 3.02
C MET A 30 8.01 4.69 4.39
N PRO A 31 7.25 4.80 5.49
CA PRO A 31 7.69 4.23 6.78
C PRO A 31 7.78 2.69 6.75
N LEU A 32 6.95 2.00 5.97
CA LEU A 32 6.98 0.54 5.79
C LEU A 32 8.13 0.05 4.89
N ARG A 33 8.90 0.99 4.32
CA ARG A 33 10.04 0.75 3.43
C ARG A 33 11.30 1.45 3.95
N ALA A 34 11.36 1.74 5.25
CA ALA A 34 12.54 2.30 5.88
C ALA A 34 13.76 1.38 5.69
N SER A 35 14.95 1.97 5.54
CA SER A 35 16.21 1.26 5.28
C SER A 35 16.65 0.31 6.39
N ASN A 36 16.02 0.40 7.56
CA ASN A 36 16.31 -0.44 8.71
C ASN A 36 15.74 -1.86 8.58
N TYR A 37 14.89 -2.11 7.58
CA TYR A 37 14.39 -3.45 7.27
C TYR A 37 15.22 -4.09 6.16
N THR A 38 15.64 -5.33 6.37
CA THR A 38 16.19 -6.15 5.29
C THR A 38 15.08 -6.56 4.33
N ARG A 39 15.40 -6.88 3.07
CA ARG A 39 14.38 -7.25 2.06
C ARG A 39 13.46 -8.40 2.50
N HIS A 40 13.94 -9.31 3.33
CA HIS A 40 13.15 -10.45 3.82
C HIS A 40 12.14 -10.06 4.91
N GLU A 41 12.33 -8.90 5.55
CA GLU A 41 11.44 -8.37 6.60
C GLU A 41 10.38 -7.42 6.02
N LEU A 42 10.51 -7.06 4.74
CA LEU A 42 9.56 -6.20 4.05
C LEU A 42 8.26 -6.95 3.79
N LYS A 43 7.17 -6.39 4.32
CA LYS A 43 5.81 -6.89 4.16
C LYS A 43 5.25 -6.51 2.79
N ASP A 44 4.56 -7.44 2.16
CA ASP A 44 3.83 -7.19 0.93
C ASP A 44 2.67 -6.21 1.19
N ILE A 45 2.53 -5.20 0.33
CA ILE A 45 1.44 -4.23 0.41
C ILE A 45 0.54 -4.46 -0.80
N VAL A 46 -0.73 -4.75 -0.53
CA VAL A 46 -1.76 -4.90 -1.57
C VAL A 46 -2.76 -3.77 -1.45
N PHE A 47 -2.79 -2.94 -2.48
CA PHE A 47 -3.81 -1.91 -2.65
C PHE A 47 -4.99 -2.49 -3.43
N ILE A 48 -6.19 -2.28 -2.91
CA ILE A 48 -7.43 -2.75 -3.56
C ILE A 48 -8.31 -1.52 -3.82
N GLY A 49 -8.68 -1.30 -5.08
CA GLY A 49 -9.48 -0.12 -5.46
C GLY A 49 -9.51 0.19 -6.96
N ALA A 50 -10.00 1.39 -7.31
CA ALA A 50 -10.12 1.82 -8.70
C ALA A 50 -8.75 2.07 -9.36
N LEU A 51 -8.53 1.48 -10.54
CA LEU A 51 -7.28 1.59 -11.28
C LEU A 51 -6.96 3.04 -11.65
N GLU A 52 -7.96 3.85 -11.94
CA GLU A 52 -7.84 5.27 -12.28
C GLU A 52 -7.22 6.09 -11.14
N TYR A 53 -7.50 5.71 -9.89
CA TYR A 53 -6.87 6.32 -8.72
C TYR A 53 -5.39 5.95 -8.67
N PHE A 54 -5.07 4.65 -8.78
CA PHE A 54 -3.70 4.19 -8.70
C PHE A 54 -2.83 4.71 -9.82
N GLN A 55 -3.34 4.85 -11.05
CA GLN A 55 -2.57 5.44 -12.16
C GLN A 55 -2.03 6.84 -11.83
N ARG A 56 -2.80 7.66 -11.10
CA ARG A 56 -2.37 9.02 -10.70
C ARG A 56 -1.27 8.99 -9.64
N GLU A 57 -1.31 8.02 -8.74
CA GLU A 57 -0.34 7.86 -7.65
C GLU A 57 0.85 6.95 -7.99
N TRP A 58 0.75 6.11 -9.03
CA TRP A 58 1.71 5.05 -9.36
C TRP A 58 3.11 5.59 -9.63
N ARG A 59 3.22 6.81 -10.18
CA ARG A 59 4.51 7.50 -10.37
C ARG A 59 5.33 7.60 -9.08
N PHE A 60 4.67 7.65 -7.93
CA PHE A 60 5.30 7.74 -6.61
C PHE A 60 5.52 6.38 -5.95
N LEU A 61 4.79 5.36 -6.38
CA LEU A 61 4.82 4.01 -5.79
C LEU A 61 5.75 3.05 -6.52
N ARG A 62 5.93 3.22 -7.84
CA ARG A 62 6.70 2.32 -8.72
C ARG A 62 8.15 2.03 -8.31
N ASN A 63 8.73 2.84 -7.42
CA ASN A 63 10.11 2.68 -6.95
C ASN A 63 10.22 1.86 -5.65
N PHE A 64 9.09 1.50 -5.04
CA PHE A 64 9.08 0.68 -3.84
C PHE A 64 8.92 -0.81 -4.20
N PRO A 65 9.64 -1.71 -3.51
CA PRO A 65 9.49 -3.14 -3.70
C PRO A 65 8.18 -3.65 -3.09
N GLN A 66 7.71 -4.81 -3.58
CA GLN A 66 6.61 -5.58 -2.99
C GLN A 66 5.30 -4.77 -2.84
N ILE A 67 4.94 -4.06 -3.91
CA ILE A 67 3.65 -3.37 -4.02
C ILE A 67 2.83 -4.05 -5.11
N TYR A 68 1.60 -4.38 -4.76
CA TYR A 68 0.62 -4.99 -5.65
C TYR A 68 -0.66 -4.15 -5.66
N VAL A 69 -1.33 -4.13 -6.80
CA VAL A 69 -2.59 -3.41 -7.01
C VAL A 69 -3.59 -4.40 -7.60
N MET A 70 -4.79 -4.45 -7.01
CA MET A 70 -5.91 -5.31 -7.41
C MET A 70 -7.18 -4.50 -7.61
#